data_AF-W7QE80-F1
#
_entry.id   AF-W7QE80-F1
#
_cell.length_a   1.000
_cell.length_b   1.000
_cell.length_c   1.000
_cell.angle_alpha   90.00
_cell.angle_beta   90.00
_cell.angle_gamma   90.00
#
_symmetry.space_group_name_H-M   'P 1'
#
loop_
_entity.id
_entity.type
_entity.pdbx_description
1 polymer ?
#
loop_
_entity_poly.entity_id
_entity_poly.type
_entity_poly.pdbx_seq_one_letter_code
_entity_poly.pdbx_strand_id
1 'polypeptide(L)'
;MLEISSEDEREILTRQAVAKAQTIDDFSVRVGSLIELKAIDVTADQVINNTSELPRVGYYALPDWAKNFAKNAQPLAASLCYRSLIDDILQSARSKAYHYAATYLEKLFVLAPKITDYQTHIHHSEYVEQLKAQHKRKRAFWARVNFSFFNAHFKKSNFKK
;
A
#
# COMPACT_ATOMS: atom_id res chain seq x y z
N MET A 1 -33.29 -19.99 27.04
CA MET A 1 -31.95 -19.45 27.35
C MET A 1 -31.04 -19.96 26.26
N LEU A 2 -30.69 -19.12 25.29
CA LEU A 2 -29.87 -19.51 24.13
C LEU A 2 -28.42 -19.63 24.60
N GLU A 3 -27.87 -20.85 24.62
CA GLU A 3 -26.43 -21.08 24.71
C GLU A 3 -25.80 -20.55 23.43
N ILE A 4 -25.29 -19.32 23.49
CA ILE A 4 -24.39 -18.80 22.46
C ILE A 4 -23.15 -19.68 22.51
N SER A 5 -22.77 -20.28 21.37
CA SER A 5 -21.58 -21.13 21.35
C SER A 5 -20.35 -20.27 21.62
N SER A 6 -19.29 -20.85 22.19
CA SER A 6 -18.04 -20.11 22.45
C SER A 6 -17.41 -19.50 21.19
N GLU A 7 -17.81 -19.97 20.00
CA GLU A 7 -17.37 -19.41 18.71
C GLU A 7 -18.15 -18.13 18.36
N ASP A 8 -19.46 -18.11 18.59
CA ASP A 8 -20.29 -16.93 18.38
C ASP A 8 -19.89 -15.79 19.36
N GLU A 9 -19.54 -16.14 20.60
CA GLU A 9 -19.01 -15.16 21.57
C GLU A 9 -17.68 -14.55 21.09
N ARG A 10 -16.77 -15.37 20.55
CA ARG A 10 -15.49 -14.88 19.98
C ARG A 10 -15.73 -13.97 18.80
N GLU A 11 -16.64 -14.33 17.89
CA GLU A 11 -16.95 -13.51 16.73
C GLU A 11 -17.53 -12.14 17.15
N ILE A 12 -18.43 -12.11 18.14
CA ILE A 12 -18.96 -10.87 18.71
C ILE A 12 -17.83 -10.02 19.29
N LEU A 13 -16.95 -10.61 20.10
CA LEU A 13 -15.82 -9.89 20.72
C LEU A 13 -14.85 -9.35 19.66
N THR A 14 -14.56 -10.12 18.60
CA THR A 14 -13.73 -9.66 17.49
C THR A 14 -14.38 -8.47 16.78
N ARG A 15 -15.68 -8.54 16.47
CA ARG A 15 -16.40 -7.41 15.84
C ARG A 15 -16.38 -6.16 16.72
N GLN A 16 -16.59 -6.30 18.02
CA GLN A 16 -16.52 -5.18 18.97
C GLN A 16 -15.12 -4.58 19.06
N ALA A 17 -14.08 -5.42 19.10
CA ALA A 17 -12.69 -4.96 19.12
C ALA A 17 -12.33 -4.19 17.84
N VAL A 18 -12.75 -4.70 16.68
CA VAL A 18 -12.57 -4.01 15.38
C VAL A 18 -13.30 -2.68 15.36
N ALA A 19 -14.55 -2.63 15.81
CA ALA A 19 -15.31 -1.38 15.90
C ALA A 19 -14.62 -0.37 16.82
N LYS A 20 -14.11 -0.81 17.98
CA LYS A 20 -13.37 0.05 18.91
C LYS A 20 -12.05 0.55 18.33
N ALA A 21 -11.31 -0.29 17.62
CA ALA A 21 -10.07 0.09 16.97
C ALA A 21 -10.30 1.17 15.89
N GLN A 22 -11.40 1.09 15.14
CA GLN A 22 -11.75 2.11 14.14
C GLN A 22 -11.99 3.51 14.74
N THR A 23 -12.35 3.62 16.03
CA THR A 23 -12.56 4.91 16.69
C THR A 23 -11.28 5.52 17.28
N ILE A 24 -10.11 4.87 17.12
CA ILE A 24 -8.84 5.43 17.60
C ILE A 24 -8.44 6.59 16.68
N ASP A 25 -8.15 7.78 17.24
CA ASP A 25 -7.84 8.97 16.43
C ASP A 25 -6.48 8.88 15.72
N ASP A 26 -5.44 8.41 16.42
CA ASP A 26 -4.11 8.24 15.84
C ASP A 26 -4.14 7.19 14.73
N PHE A 27 -3.80 7.60 13.51
CA PHE A 27 -3.86 6.75 12.33
C PHE A 27 -2.95 5.52 12.43
N SER A 28 -1.74 5.68 12.96
CA SER A 28 -0.77 4.59 13.05
C SER A 28 -1.20 3.55 14.08
N VAL A 29 -1.71 4.00 15.23
CA VAL A 29 -2.26 3.12 16.27
C VAL A 29 -3.53 2.43 15.75
N ARG A 30 -4.46 3.17 15.15
CA ARG A 30 -5.70 2.62 14.56
C ARG A 30 -5.41 1.48 13.59
N VAL A 31 -4.55 1.72 12.60
CA VAL A 31 -4.22 0.71 11.58
C VAL A 31 -3.40 -0.43 12.17
N GLY A 32 -2.45 -0.15 13.07
CA GLY A 32 -1.68 -1.17 13.78
C GLY A 32 -2.57 -2.15 14.55
N SER A 33 -3.52 -1.64 15.33
CA SER A 33 -4.49 -2.46 16.07
C SER A 33 -5.38 -3.28 15.14
N LEU A 34 -5.83 -2.73 14.01
CA LEU A 34 -6.64 -3.47 13.03
C LEU A 34 -5.85 -4.61 12.36
N ILE A 35 -4.54 -4.42 12.12
CA ILE A 35 -3.65 -5.49 11.62
C ILE A 35 -3.51 -6.60 12.66
N GLU A 36 -3.30 -6.26 13.93
CA GLU A 36 -3.20 -7.24 15.03
C GLU A 36 -4.48 -8.07 15.18
N LEU A 37 -5.64 -7.42 15.00
CA LEU A 37 -6.96 -8.05 14.98
C LEU A 37 -7.24 -8.84 13.69
N LYS A 38 -6.32 -8.85 12.72
CA LYS A 38 -6.46 -9.49 11.40
C LYS A 38 -7.68 -9.01 10.61
N ALA A 39 -8.15 -7.80 10.87
CA ALA A 39 -9.30 -7.19 10.19
C ALA A 39 -8.88 -6.58 8.85
N ILE A 40 -8.39 -7.42 7.93
CA ILE A 40 -7.66 -6.99 6.74
C ILE A 40 -8.45 -6.03 5.86
N ASP A 41 -9.73 -6.31 5.58
CA ASP A 41 -10.54 -5.49 4.68
C ASP A 41 -10.77 -4.09 5.26
N VAL A 42 -11.16 -4.04 6.54
CA VAL A 42 -11.29 -2.78 7.29
C VAL A 42 -9.97 -2.01 7.34
N THR A 43 -8.85 -2.71 7.53
CA THR A 43 -7.52 -2.11 7.56
C THR A 43 -7.17 -1.49 6.21
N ALA A 44 -7.47 -2.19 5.10
CA ALA A 44 -7.24 -1.70 3.75
C ALA A 44 -8.08 -0.45 3.47
N ASP A 45 -9.35 -0.44 3.87
CA ASP A 45 -10.22 0.73 3.72
C ASP A 45 -9.69 1.94 4.49
N GLN A 46 -9.17 1.75 5.70
CA GLN A 46 -8.55 2.83 6.47
C GLN A 46 -7.34 3.42 5.72
N VAL A 47 -6.49 2.59 5.13
CA VAL A 47 -5.33 3.04 4.36
C VAL A 47 -5.74 3.75 3.07
N ILE A 48 -6.70 3.20 2.33
CA ILE A 48 -7.17 3.74 1.05
C ILE A 48 -7.85 5.10 1.24
N ASN A 49 -8.60 5.29 2.32
CA ASN A 49 -9.32 6.53 2.59
C ASN A 49 -8.48 7.61 3.30
N ASN A 50 -7.30 7.27 3.82
CA ASN A 50 -6.46 8.20 4.59
C ASN A 50 -5.01 8.24 4.07
N THR A 51 -4.81 8.19 2.75
CA THR A 51 -3.47 8.11 2.16
C THR A 51 -2.55 9.28 2.50
N SER A 52 -3.11 10.46 2.82
CA SER A 52 -2.35 11.62 3.28
C SER A 52 -1.62 11.40 4.61
N GLU A 53 -2.02 10.40 5.39
CA GLU A 53 -1.39 10.04 6.65
C GLU A 53 -0.19 9.10 6.47
N LEU A 54 -0.09 8.39 5.34
CA LEU A 54 0.97 7.41 5.08
C LEU A 54 2.40 7.96 5.20
N PRO A 55 2.71 9.20 4.75
CA PRO A 55 4.04 9.78 4.95
C PRO A 55 4.43 9.98 6.43
N ARG A 56 3.45 10.03 7.34
CA ARG A 56 3.67 10.14 8.79
C ARG A 56 3.86 8.78 9.45
N VAL A 57 3.47 7.69 8.78
CA VAL A 57 3.72 6.34 9.26
C VAL A 57 5.22 6.08 9.20
N GLY A 58 5.80 5.69 10.33
CA GLY A 58 7.22 5.43 10.43
C GLY A 58 7.71 4.42 9.38
N TYR A 59 8.90 4.65 8.82
CA TYR A 59 9.50 3.83 7.77
C TYR A 59 9.59 2.34 8.11
N TYR A 60 9.64 1.96 9.39
CA TYR A 60 9.70 0.56 9.79
C TYR A 60 8.35 -0.17 9.67
N ALA A 61 7.23 0.51 9.90
CA ALA A 61 5.91 -0.11 9.89
C ALA A 61 5.34 -0.25 8.47
N LEU A 62 5.49 0.80 7.66
CA LEU A 62 4.81 0.89 6.36
C LEU A 62 5.21 -0.22 5.34
N PRO A 63 6.47 -0.68 5.25
CA PRO A 63 6.84 -1.81 4.40
C PRO A 63 6.15 -3.11 4.83
N ASP A 64 5.93 -3.32 6.12
CA ASP A 64 5.29 -4.52 6.64
C ASP A 64 3.78 -4.47 6.42
N TRP A 65 3.16 -3.30 6.53
CA TRP A 65 1.77 -3.09 6.11
C TRP A 65 1.59 -3.42 4.63
N ALA A 66 2.46 -2.90 3.77
CA ALA A 66 2.40 -3.14 2.32
C ALA A 66 2.51 -4.65 1.99
N LYS A 67 3.43 -5.37 2.65
CA LYS A 67 3.55 -6.84 2.50
C LYS A 67 2.31 -7.57 3.00
N ASN A 68 1.75 -7.15 4.14
CA ASN A 68 0.55 -7.75 4.72
C ASN A 68 -0.64 -7.63 3.76
N PHE A 69 -0.89 -6.44 3.21
CA PHE A 69 -1.94 -6.24 2.21
C PHE A 69 -1.72 -7.04 0.94
N ALA A 70 -0.48 -7.08 0.43
CA ALA A 70 -0.15 -7.85 -0.76
C ALA A 70 -0.40 -9.36 -0.57
N LYS A 71 -0.13 -9.89 0.63
CA LYS A 71 -0.37 -11.30 0.99
C LYS A 71 -1.86 -11.62 1.11
N ASN A 72 -2.66 -10.69 1.60
CA ASN A 72 -4.08 -10.90 1.87
C ASN A 72 -5.00 -10.30 0.80
N ALA A 73 -4.57 -10.32 -0.47
CA ALA A 73 -5.39 -9.91 -1.61
C ALA A 73 -5.96 -8.48 -1.54
N GLN A 74 -5.24 -7.55 -0.91
CA GLN A 74 -5.58 -6.12 -0.86
C GLN A 74 -4.59 -5.29 -1.72
N PRO A 75 -4.64 -5.40 -3.06
CA PRO A 75 -3.57 -4.89 -3.93
C PRO A 75 -3.54 -3.35 -4.02
N LEU A 76 -4.69 -2.66 -3.89
CA LEU A 76 -4.73 -1.19 -3.90
C LEU A 76 -4.07 -0.61 -2.64
N ALA A 77 -4.46 -1.08 -1.45
CA ALA A 77 -3.85 -0.67 -0.19
C ALA A 77 -2.33 -0.93 -0.17
N ALA A 78 -1.91 -2.12 -0.60
CA ALA A 78 -0.48 -2.44 -0.75
C ALA A 78 0.25 -1.45 -1.68
N SER A 79 -0.39 -1.12 -2.81
CA SER A 79 0.18 -0.19 -3.78
C SER A 79 0.34 1.22 -3.21
N LEU A 80 -0.65 1.73 -2.50
CA LEU A 80 -0.60 3.07 -1.90
C LEU A 80 0.51 3.17 -0.84
N CYS A 81 0.70 2.14 -0.02
CA CYS A 81 1.84 2.07 0.90
C CYS A 81 3.19 2.10 0.16
N TYR A 82 3.36 1.31 -0.90
CA TYR A 82 4.60 1.32 -1.69
C TYR A 82 4.83 2.64 -2.42
N ARG A 83 3.78 3.30 -2.92
CA ARG A 83 3.89 4.65 -3.53
C ARG A 83 4.42 5.65 -2.52
N SER A 84 3.84 5.70 -1.32
CA SER A 84 4.31 6.58 -0.24
C SER A 84 5.78 6.33 0.14
N LEU A 85 6.23 5.07 0.16
CA LEU A 85 7.64 4.72 0.44
C LEU A 85 8.58 5.18 -0.68
N ILE A 86 8.18 4.99 -1.95
CA ILE A 86 8.97 5.44 -3.10
C ILE A 86 9.09 6.97 -3.07
N ASP A 87 7.98 7.66 -2.85
CA ASP A 87 7.93 9.12 -2.83
C ASP A 87 8.84 9.70 -1.73
N ASP A 88 8.79 9.17 -0.49
CA ASP A 88 9.70 9.59 0.59
C ASP A 88 11.18 9.41 0.22
N ILE A 89 11.54 8.22 -0.29
CA ILE A 89 12.93 7.90 -0.65
C ILE A 89 13.44 8.84 -1.75
N LEU A 90 12.62 9.10 -2.77
CA LEU A 90 13.03 9.92 -3.89
C LEU A 90 13.03 11.41 -3.55
N GLN A 91 12.03 11.92 -2.83
CA GLN A 91 11.97 13.32 -2.39
C GLN A 91 13.15 13.67 -1.47
N SER A 92 13.48 12.80 -0.52
CA SER A 92 14.61 12.98 0.40
C SER A 92 16.00 12.81 -0.23
N ALA A 93 16.08 12.41 -1.51
CA ALA A 93 17.31 12.16 -2.26
C ALA A 93 18.31 11.20 -1.58
N ARG A 94 17.81 10.27 -0.76
CA ARG A 94 18.60 9.27 -0.04
C ARG A 94 19.12 8.20 -1.01
N SER A 95 20.23 8.49 -1.68
CA SER A 95 20.81 7.62 -2.72
C SER A 95 21.08 6.18 -2.26
N LYS A 96 21.46 5.99 -0.99
CA LYS A 96 21.63 4.67 -0.38
C LYS A 96 20.33 3.85 -0.37
N ALA A 97 19.16 4.48 -0.33
CA ALA A 97 17.86 3.82 -0.31
C ALA A 97 17.23 3.63 -1.70
N TYR A 98 17.85 4.10 -2.78
CA TYR A 98 17.28 3.98 -4.13
C TYR A 98 17.05 2.55 -4.60
N HIS A 99 17.81 1.58 -4.08
CA HIS A 99 17.56 0.17 -4.37
C HIS A 99 16.22 -0.30 -3.77
N TYR A 100 15.84 0.15 -2.58
CA TYR A 100 14.52 -0.13 -2.01
C TYR A 100 13.40 0.47 -2.87
N ALA A 101 13.52 1.73 -3.28
CA ALA A 101 12.54 2.36 -4.16
C ALA A 101 12.38 1.62 -5.50
N ALA A 102 13.48 1.12 -6.08
CA ALA A 102 13.42 0.34 -7.32
C ALA A 102 12.67 -0.99 -7.08
N THR A 103 12.99 -1.71 -6.01
CA THR A 103 12.28 -2.94 -5.61
C THR A 103 10.79 -2.68 -5.35
N TYR A 104 10.43 -1.57 -4.71
CA TYR A 104 9.03 -1.21 -4.48
C TYR A 104 8.30 -0.90 -5.78
N LEU A 105 8.95 -0.23 -6.73
CA LEU A 105 8.37 0.02 -8.04
C LEU A 105 8.10 -1.30 -8.80
N GLU A 106 8.99 -2.29 -8.70
CA GLU A 106 8.75 -3.63 -9.27
C GLU A 106 7.52 -4.30 -8.64
N LYS A 107 7.35 -4.18 -7.32
CA LYS A 107 6.14 -4.68 -6.63
C LYS A 107 4.87 -4.00 -7.14
N LEU A 108 4.91 -2.70 -7.42
CA LEU A 108 3.75 -1.99 -8.00
C LEU A 108 3.34 -2.56 -9.36
N PHE A 109 4.28 -2.92 -10.23
CA PHE A 109 3.95 -3.57 -11.51
C PHE A 109 3.33 -4.95 -11.34
N VAL A 110 3.72 -5.70 -10.30
CA VAL A 110 3.11 -7.01 -9.98
C VAL A 110 1.71 -6.84 -9.41
N LEU A 111 1.46 -5.78 -8.64
CA LEU A 111 0.17 -5.49 -8.03
C LEU A 111 -0.83 -4.87 -9.01
N ALA A 112 -0.37 -4.01 -9.92
CA ALA A 112 -1.21 -3.27 -10.87
C ALA A 112 -2.28 -4.13 -11.59
N PRO A 113 -1.95 -5.28 -12.22
CA PRO A 113 -2.96 -6.08 -12.91
C PRO A 113 -3.98 -6.77 -11.97
N LYS A 114 -3.74 -6.76 -10.65
CA LYS A 114 -4.66 -7.30 -9.64
C LYS A 114 -5.64 -6.24 -9.12
N ILE A 115 -5.41 -4.96 -9.43
CA ILE A 115 -6.29 -3.86 -9.00
C ILE A 115 -7.39 -3.71 -10.05
N THR A 116 -8.61 -4.03 -9.65
CA THR A 116 -9.80 -3.91 -10.51
C THR A 116 -10.42 -2.51 -10.46
N ASP A 117 -10.26 -1.82 -9.34
CA ASP A 117 -10.75 -0.47 -9.11
C ASP A 117 -9.70 0.32 -8.33
N TYR A 118 -9.33 1.50 -8.84
CA TYR A 118 -8.41 2.43 -8.17
C TYR A 118 -9.15 3.44 -7.28
N GLN A 119 -10.49 3.42 -7.27
CA GLN A 119 -11.34 4.37 -6.56
C GLN A 119 -11.00 5.80 -6.99
N THR A 120 -10.75 6.70 -6.03
CA THR A 120 -10.37 8.10 -6.29
C THR A 120 -8.88 8.30 -6.58
N HIS A 121 -8.07 7.22 -6.52
CA HIS A 121 -6.62 7.30 -6.69
C HIS A 121 -6.22 7.19 -8.16
N ILE A 122 -5.11 7.83 -8.53
CA ILE A 122 -4.60 7.74 -9.90
C ILE A 122 -4.19 6.31 -10.26
N HIS A 123 -4.45 5.95 -11.52
CA HIS A 123 -4.09 4.66 -12.09
C HIS A 123 -2.57 4.42 -12.04
N HIS A 124 -2.13 3.15 -12.09
CA HIS A 124 -0.70 2.82 -12.02
C HIS A 124 0.15 3.46 -13.13
N SER A 125 -0.33 3.45 -14.37
CA SER A 125 0.39 4.07 -15.49
C SER A 125 0.62 5.57 -15.25
N GLU A 126 -0.41 6.28 -14.80
CA GLU A 126 -0.34 7.71 -14.51
C GLU A 126 0.64 8.01 -13.37
N TYR A 127 0.58 7.23 -12.28
CA TYR A 127 1.56 7.36 -11.18
C TYR A 127 3.00 7.19 -11.69
N VAL A 128 3.25 6.19 -12.54
CA VAL A 128 4.59 5.93 -13.08
C VAL A 128 5.06 7.07 -14.01
N GLU A 129 4.16 7.66 -14.78
CA GLU A 129 4.47 8.83 -15.61
C GLU A 129 4.82 10.06 -14.75
N GLN A 130 4.02 10.35 -13.72
CA GLN A 130 4.31 11.42 -12.77
C GLN A 130 5.66 11.20 -12.08
N LEU A 131 5.93 9.98 -11.61
CA LEU A 131 7.18 9.60 -10.96
C LEU A 131 8.39 9.84 -11.88
N LYS A 132 8.27 9.46 -13.17
CA LYS A 132 9.30 9.72 -14.18
C LYS A 132 9.52 11.21 -14.39
N ALA A 133 8.44 11.98 -14.58
CA ALA A 133 8.52 13.40 -14.84
C ALA A 133 9.23 14.15 -13.69
N GLN A 134 8.85 13.84 -12.44
CA GLN A 134 9.38 14.47 -11.24
C GLN A 134 10.84 14.07 -10.94
N HIS A 135 11.22 12.83 -11.26
CA HIS A 135 12.50 12.26 -10.84
C HIS A 135 13.45 11.88 -11.99
N LYS A 136 13.21 12.35 -13.22
CA LYS A 136 14.03 12.04 -14.42
C LYS A 136 15.53 12.20 -14.23
N ARG A 137 15.98 13.14 -13.38
CA ARG A 137 17.41 13.43 -13.14
C ARG A 137 18.08 12.47 -12.15
N LYS A 138 17.32 11.63 -11.43
CA LYS A 138 17.85 10.65 -10.46
C LYS A 138 18.40 9.41 -11.18
N ARG A 139 19.45 9.59 -12.00
CA ARG A 139 20.04 8.53 -12.86
C ARG A 139 20.41 7.27 -12.07
N ALA A 140 20.93 7.42 -10.85
CA ALA A 140 21.29 6.29 -9.99
C ALA A 140 20.08 5.46 -9.54
N PHE A 141 18.91 6.07 -9.37
CA PHE A 141 17.67 5.34 -9.10
C PHE A 141 17.22 4.59 -10.36
N TRP A 142 17.13 5.30 -11.49
CA TRP A 142 16.69 4.70 -12.76
C TRP A 142 17.58 3.56 -13.21
N ALA A 143 18.89 3.64 -13.02
CA ALA A 143 19.82 2.55 -13.33
C ALA A 143 19.56 1.26 -12.52
N ARG A 144 18.83 1.34 -11.39
CA ARG A 144 18.43 0.20 -10.56
C ARG A 144 17.04 -0.34 -10.91
N VAL A 145 16.24 0.42 -11.66
CA VAL A 145 14.94 -0.06 -12.14
C VAL A 145 15.17 -1.02 -13.30
N ASN A 146 14.68 -2.24 -13.20
CA ASN A 146 14.79 -3.21 -14.28
C ASN A 146 13.95 -2.77 -15.49
N PHE A 147 14.58 -2.13 -16.47
CA PHE A 147 13.90 -1.59 -17.64
C PHE A 147 13.29 -2.65 -18.58
N SER A 148 13.82 -3.87 -18.58
CA SER A 148 13.25 -4.98 -19.35
C SER A 148 11.85 -5.35 -18.82
N PHE A 149 11.76 -5.51 -17.50
CA PHE A 149 10.50 -5.71 -16.79
C PHE A 149 9.58 -4.50 -16.93
N PHE A 150 10.12 -3.29 -16.71
CA PHE A 150 9.39 -2.04 -16.83
C PHE A 150 8.70 -1.89 -18.21
N ASN A 151 9.42 -2.11 -19.32
CA ASN A 151 8.87 -1.90 -20.67
C ASN A 151 7.84 -2.96 -21.08
N ALA A 152 8.00 -4.21 -20.64
CA ALA A 152 7.06 -5.29 -20.92
C ALA A 152 5.68 -5.04 -20.26
N HIS A 153 5.67 -4.44 -19.06
CA HIS A 153 4.46 -4.15 -18.31
C HIS A 153 3.88 -2.76 -18.61
N PHE A 154 4.71 -1.77 -18.95
CA PHE A 154 4.26 -0.41 -19.30
C PHE A 154 3.56 -0.36 -20.67
N LYS A 155 4.04 -1.10 -21.68
CA LYS A 155 3.37 -1.15 -23.01
C LYS A 155 1.98 -1.79 -22.98
N LYS A 156 1.72 -2.71 -22.04
CA LYS A 156 0.41 -3.37 -21.91
C LYS A 156 -0.65 -2.50 -21.23
N SER A 157 -0.27 -1.46 -20.50
CA SER A 157 -1.19 -0.58 -19.77
C SER A 157 -1.78 0.55 -20.63
N ASN A 158 -1.34 0.72 -21.88
CA ASN A 158 -1.82 1.78 -22.79
C ASN A 158 -3.15 1.46 -23.49
N PHE A 159 -3.96 0.52 -22.97
CA PHE A 159 -5.30 0.27 -23.46
C PHE A 159 -6.28 0.11 -22.30
N LYS A 160 -6.96 1.20 -21.97
CA LYS A 160 -8.42 1.32 -21.86
C LYS A 160 -8.73 2.79 -21.53
N LYS A 161 -9.17 3.52 -22.57
CA LYS A 161 -10.01 4.70 -22.38
C LYS A 161 -11.38 4.24 -21.91
#